data_AF-A0A1V4RNF6-F1
#
_entry.id   AF-A0A1V4RNF6-F1
#
_cell.length_a   1.000
_cell.length_b   1.000
_cell.length_c   1.000
_cell.angle_alpha   90.00
_cell.angle_beta   90.00
_cell.angle_gamma   90.00
#
_symmetry.space_group_name_H-M   'P 1'
#
loop_
_entity.id
_entity.type
_entity.pdbx_description
1 polymer ?
#
loop_
_entity_poly.entity_id
_entity_poly.type
_entity_poly.pdbx_seq_one_letter_code
_entity_poly.pdbx_strand_id
1 'polypeptide(L)' 'MIVYPLKFREIFRPLLWGGRRLEELLGKNLPPGEKIGESWEVSDYGSNPSVVKNGPYRGQTLRDLLQQ' A
#
# COMPACT_ATOMS: atom_id res chain seq x y z
N MET A 1 14.52 11.66 -18.49
CA MET A 1 13.59 11.17 -17.45
C MET A 1 13.49 9.66 -17.59
N ILE A 2 13.85 8.90 -16.56
CA ILE A 2 13.61 7.45 -16.58
C ILE A 2 12.17 7.24 -16.13
N VAL A 3 11.28 6.92 -17.07
CA VAL A 3 9.90 6.54 -16.76
C VAL A 3 9.88 5.03 -16.55
N TYR A 4 9.41 4.59 -15.39
CA TYR A 4 9.28 3.18 -15.05
C TYR A 4 8.02 2.95 -14.23
N PRO A 5 7.47 1.72 -14.21
CA PRO A 5 6.30 1.43 -13.39
C PRO A 5 6.60 1.62 -11.90
N LEU A 6 5.89 2.56 -11.27
CA LEU A 6 5.91 2.73 -9.82
C LEU A 6 5.08 1.63 -9.17
N LYS A 7 5.72 0.82 -8.33
CA LYS A 7 5.05 -0.12 -7.44
C LYS A 7 5.06 0.47 -6.04
N PHE A 8 3.98 0.31 -5.31
CA PHE A 8 3.86 0.80 -3.94
C PHE A 8 3.82 -0.36 -2.95
N ARG A 9 4.15 -0.07 -1.69
CA ARG A 9 3.89 -0.99 -0.58
C ARG A 9 2.41 -0.92 -0.23
N GLU A 10 1.80 -2.07 0.00
CA GLU A 10 0.42 -2.19 0.45
C GLU A 10 0.27 -1.57 1.86
N ILE A 11 -0.84 -0.87 2.09
CA ILE A 11 -1.25 -0.42 3.42
C ILE A 11 -2.50 -1.20 3.80
N PHE A 12 -2.38 -2.11 4.77
CA PHE A 12 -3.51 -2.87 5.29
C PHE A 12 -4.23 -2.09 6.38
N ARG A 13 -5.57 -2.06 6.30
CA ARG A 13 -6.42 -1.38 7.29
C ARG A 13 -7.19 -2.41 8.12
N PRO A 14 -6.91 -2.50 9.44
CA PRO A 14 -7.73 -3.30 10.35
C PRO A 14 -9.12 -2.68 10.50
N LEU A 15 -10.16 -3.49 10.33
CA LEU A 15 -11.55 -3.05 10.46
C LEU A 15 -12.35 -4.11 11.21
N LEU A 16 -13.41 -3.71 11.93
CA LEU A 16 -14.23 -4.64 12.73
C LEU A 16 -14.82 -5.78 11.89
N TRP A 17 -15.23 -5.45 10.66
CA TRP A 17 -15.76 -6.38 9.66
C TRP A 17 -14.69 -6.97 8.74
N GLY A 18 -13.41 -6.70 9.01
CA GLY A 18 -12.28 -7.27 8.28
C GLY A 18 -12.15 -8.78 8.51
N GLY A 19 -11.31 -9.41 7.69
CA GLY A 19 -11.11 -10.86 7.70
C GLY A 19 -9.89 -11.28 6.90
N ARG A 20 -9.95 -12.46 6.29
CA ARG A 20 -8.84 -13.06 5.51
C ARG A 20 -9.10 -13.19 4.02
N ARG A 21 -10.23 -12.69 3.50
CA ARG A 21 -10.58 -12.80 2.07
C ARG A 21 -9.53 -12.20 1.13
N LEU A 22 -8.86 -11.12 1.53
CA LEU A 22 -7.78 -10.52 0.72
C LEU A 22 -6.57 -11.48 0.58
N GLU A 23 -6.28 -12.27 1.62
CA GLU A 23 -5.29 -13.34 1.53
C GLU A 23 -5.81 -14.51 0.68
N GLU A 24 -7.00 -15.02 1.00
CA GLU A 24 -7.57 -16.21 0.37
C GLU A 24 -7.82 -16.05 -1.13
N LEU A 25 -8.35 -14.90 -1.56
CA LEU A 25 -8.80 -14.67 -2.92
C LEU A 25 -7.76 -13.94 -3.78
N LEU A 26 -6.94 -13.08 -3.17
CA LEU A 26 -5.98 -12.22 -3.89
C LEU A 26 -4.52 -12.52 -3.53
N GLY A 27 -4.26 -13.52 -2.68
CA GLY A 27 -2.91 -13.94 -2.30
C GLY A 27 -2.13 -12.88 -1.52
N LYS A 28 -2.81 -11.93 -0.88
CA LYS A 28 -2.15 -10.87 -0.10
C LYS A 28 -1.53 -11.44 1.17
N ASN A 29 -0.30 -11.04 1.47
CA ASN A 29 0.40 -11.44 2.69
C ASN A 29 -0.04 -10.57 3.88
N LEU A 30 -1.13 -10.96 4.53
CA LEU A 30 -1.73 -10.20 5.63
C LEU A 30 -1.05 -10.51 6.98
N PRO A 31 -0.91 -9.52 7.89
CA PRO A 31 -0.40 -9.75 9.24
C PRO A 31 -1.17 -10.87 9.97
N PRO A 32 -0.48 -11.79 10.68
CA PRO A 32 -1.15 -12.86 11.43
C PRO A 32 -2.06 -12.32 12.54
N GLY A 33 -3.26 -12.87 12.68
CA GLY A 33 -4.19 -12.53 13.76
C GLY A 33 -4.96 -11.21 13.56
N GLU A 34 -4.68 -10.44 12.51
CA GLU A 34 -5.41 -9.20 12.22
C GLU A 34 -6.60 -9.39 11.28
N LYS A 35 -7.69 -8.69 11.58
CA LYS A 35 -8.89 -8.59 10.72
C LYS A 35 -8.73 -7.43 9.75
N ILE A 36 -8.20 -7.72 8.57
CA ILE A 36 -7.98 -6.70 7.54
C ILE A 36 -9.24 -6.57 6.67
N GLY A 37 -9.80 -5.37 6.62
CA GLY A 37 -10.97 -5.07 5.77
C GLY A 37 -10.60 -4.43 4.44
N GLU A 38 -9.51 -3.65 4.41
CA GLU A 38 -9.07 -2.96 3.20
C GLU A 38 -7.56 -3.16 2.96
N SER A 39 -7.19 -3.22 1.68
CA SER A 39 -5.82 -3.10 1.19
C SER A 39 -5.74 -1.85 0.33
N TRP A 40 -5.01 -0.84 0.80
CA TRP A 40 -4.79 0.38 0.02
C TRP A 40 -3.52 0.21 -0.79
N GLU A 41 -3.67 0.14 -2.11
CA GLU A 41 -2.57 -0.07 -3.06
C GLU A 41 -1.87 1.25 -3.41
N VAL A 42 -2.65 2.35 -3.51
CA VAL A 42 -2.17 3.70 -3.81
C VAL A 42 -2.99 4.70 -2.99
N SER A 43 -2.33 5.53 -2.19
CA SER A 43 -2.96 6.51 -1.31
C SER A 43 -2.08 7.73 -1.12
N ASP A 44 -2.70 8.90 -1.01
CA ASP A 44 -2.12 10.11 -0.42
C ASP A 44 -3.03 10.66 0.70
N TYR A 45 -3.82 9.79 1.32
CA TYR A 45 -4.84 10.20 2.28
C TYR A 45 -4.27 10.42 3.68
N GLY A 46 -4.40 11.64 4.19
CA GLY A 46 -4.08 12.00 5.57
C GLY A 46 -2.65 11.62 5.95
N SER A 47 -2.52 10.79 6.98
CA SER A 47 -1.23 10.26 7.49
C SER A 47 -0.80 8.93 6.86
N ASN A 48 -1.45 8.47 5.79
CA ASN A 48 -1.18 7.17 5.18
C ASN A 48 -0.80 7.29 3.69
N PRO A 49 0.22 8.08 3.32
CA PRO A 49 0.68 8.11 1.95
C PRO A 49 1.40 6.81 1.58
N SER A 50 1.15 6.30 0.38
CA SER A 50 1.80 5.10 -0.15
C SER A 50 3.29 5.34 -0.40
N VAL A 51 4.11 4.35 -0.06
CA VAL A 51 5.58 4.41 -0.23
C VAL A 51 6.00 3.60 -1.45
N VAL A 52 6.84 4.18 -2.30
CA VAL A 52 7.38 3.51 -3.48
C VAL A 52 8.26 2.32 -3.07
N LYS A 53 8.02 1.17 -3.68
CA LYS A 53 8.67 -0.12 -3.40
C LYS A 53 9.89 -0.39 -4.28
N ASN A 54 9.99 0.22 -5.46
CA ASN A 54 11.00 -0.11 -6.47
C ASN A 54 11.64 1.11 -7.16
N GLY A 55 12.81 0.88 -7.74
CA GLY A 55 13.51 1.83 -8.59
C GLY A 55 14.08 3.05 -7.86
N PRO A 56 14.49 4.09 -8.60
CA PRO A 56 15.12 5.31 -8.07
C PRO A 56 14.34 6.04 -6.98
N TYR A 57 13.00 6.01 -7.03
CA TYR A 57 12.15 6.69 -6.04
C TYR A 57 11.82 5.82 -4.82
N ARG A 58 12.39 4.62 -4.70
CA ARG A 58 12.10 3.70 -3.58
C ARG A 58 12.30 4.39 -2.24
N GLY A 59 11.29 4.28 -1.37
CA GLY A 59 11.29 4.88 -0.03
C GLY A 59 10.67 6.27 0.02
N GLN A 60 10.49 6.96 -1.11
CA GLN A 60 9.71 8.20 -1.16
C GLN A 60 8.22 7.90 -1.10
N THR A 61 7.45 8.84 -0.53
CA THR A 61 5.99 8.76 -0.50
C THR A 61 5.38 9.29 -1.80
N LEU A 62 4.14 8.90 -2.10
CA LEU A 62 3.38 9.49 -3.22
C LEU A 62 3.31 11.02 -3.08
N ARG A 63 3.18 11.54 -1.85
CA ARG A 63 3.16 12.98 -1.58
C ARG A 63 4.45 13.67 -2.00
N ASP A 64 5.60 13.08 -1.66
CA ASP A 64 6.91 13.63 -2.03
C ASP A 64 7.09 13.68 -3.56
N LEU A 65 6.53 12.71 -4.29
CA LEU A 65 6.58 12.69 -5.74
C LEU A 65 5.71 13.76 -6.39
N LEU A 66 4.57 14.11 -5.78
CA LEU A 66 3.65 15.12 -6.31
C LEU A 66 4.15 16.56 -6.10
N GLN A 67 5.16 16.77 -5.25
CA GLN A 67 5.72 18.09 -4.92
C GLN A 67 7.02 18.41 -5.68
N GLN A 68 7.47 17.53 -6.58
CA GLN A 68 8.70 17.70 -7.37
C GLN A 68 8.49 18.48 -8.67
#